data_AF-A0A816CTI9-F1
#
_entry.id   AF-A0A816CTI9-F1
#
_cell.length_a   1.000
_cell.length_b   1.000
_cell.length_c   1.000
_cell.angle_alpha   90.00
_cell.angle_beta   90.00
_cell.angle_gamma   90.00
#
_symmetry.space_group_name_H-M   'P 1'
#
loop_
_entity.id
_entity.type
_entity.pdbx_description
1 polymer ?
#
loop_
_entity_poly.entity_id
_entity_poly.type
_entity_poly.pdbx_seq_one_letter_code
_entity_poly.pdbx_strand_id
1 'polypeptide(L)'
;MYISGILNQLKSQREFNNALQPNDSMPKPLTCVQDVDHEETMSIDQDNGSQTSSGSAGLFTDPIEISSLDMVRNWLEQSVNVEQPCQSYEDSSDKANVSPMFFNPDMKTESTAGTAQNTTDICQADTCMDIDFQLSQEFEGVGATGGAGGYFVAPTKGQSVPQYWTQNSKLAVDHVLSGSFVSAMRLLHDQVGIVSFEEYKQIFLQIYSRSRTALPSLPALYAYPLRNWRDAHSPKILFPAVGLKLESLVARLQVASGLTTNGKFQEAVDNFRSILLSVPLLVVESRQDILESQQLIKICKEYIVGLQMSMAKKDIAKDEKRSCELAAYFTHLQLQPVHKIMTLKSASIQAFKMKNYKVAASFSKRLLELGPTPDVAQQTRKILSVCEKNPVDEQPLNYDEYNPFDICAASYVPIYRGNPLVKCPLSGAAYLPEFKGQLCRVTKATEIGKESLGLRISMSQFR
;
A
#
# COMPACT_ATOMS: atom_id res chain seq x y z
N MET A 1 -33.33 -13.19 -1.11
CA MET A 1 -34.29 -12.98 0.00
C MET A 1 -33.62 -12.96 1.38
N TYR A 2 -32.83 -13.97 1.79
CA TYR A 2 -32.24 -14.07 3.14
C TYR A 2 -31.62 -12.78 3.73
N ILE A 3 -30.87 -12.00 2.95
CA ILE A 3 -30.19 -10.77 3.43
C ILE A 3 -31.17 -9.69 3.92
N SER A 4 -32.36 -9.59 3.33
CA SER A 4 -33.35 -8.55 3.69
C SER A 4 -33.94 -8.77 5.09
N GLY A 5 -34.14 -10.04 5.49
CA GLY A 5 -34.64 -10.37 6.84
C GLY A 5 -33.66 -9.93 7.94
N ILE A 6 -32.36 -10.19 7.73
CA ILE A 6 -31.30 -9.83 8.67
C ILE A 6 -31.22 -8.30 8.86
N LEU A 7 -31.33 -7.52 7.78
CA LEU A 7 -31.31 -6.06 7.84
C LEU A 7 -32.50 -5.46 8.62
N ASN A 8 -33.69 -6.03 8.47
CA ASN A 8 -34.86 -5.58 9.24
C ASN A 8 -34.74 -5.96 10.72
N GLN A 9 -34.21 -7.15 11.03
CA GLN A 9 -34.00 -7.59 12.41
C GLN A 9 -32.94 -6.75 13.15
N LEU A 10 -31.91 -6.29 12.45
CA LEU A 10 -30.92 -5.35 12.98
C LEU A 10 -31.46 -3.92 13.17
N LYS A 11 -32.39 -3.45 12.33
CA LYS A 11 -33.09 -2.17 12.57
C LYS A 11 -33.92 -2.21 13.86
N SER A 12 -34.70 -3.27 14.05
CA SER A 12 -35.53 -3.44 15.26
C SER A 12 -34.69 -3.45 16.56
N GLN A 13 -33.52 -4.10 16.56
CA GLN A 13 -32.60 -4.04 17.71
C GLN A 13 -32.05 -2.63 17.97
N ARG A 14 -31.84 -1.81 16.92
CA ARG A 14 -31.36 -0.43 17.07
C ARG A 14 -32.41 0.48 17.69
N GLU A 15 -33.68 0.28 17.33
CA GLU A 15 -34.82 0.99 17.92
C GLU A 15 -35.04 0.57 19.39
N PHE A 16 -34.94 -0.73 19.70
CA PHE A 16 -35.05 -1.25 21.07
C PHE A 16 -33.95 -0.71 22.00
N ASN A 17 -32.69 -0.68 21.55
CA ASN A 17 -31.57 -0.17 22.35
C ASN A 17 -31.67 1.35 22.59
N ASN A 18 -32.21 2.12 21.65
CA ASN A 18 -32.44 3.55 21.84
C ASN A 18 -33.56 3.88 22.85
N ALA A 19 -34.46 2.94 23.12
CA ALA A 19 -35.53 3.10 24.11
C ALA A 19 -35.11 2.78 25.57
N LEU A 20 -33.85 2.43 25.81
CA LEU A 20 -33.35 1.89 27.09
C LEU A 20 -32.36 2.81 27.84
N GLN A 21 -32.18 4.06 27.44
CA GLN A 21 -31.42 5.04 28.24
C GLN A 21 -32.32 5.71 29.28
N PRO A 22 -31.96 5.70 30.58
CA PRO A 22 -32.77 6.35 31.62
C PRO A 22 -32.57 7.87 31.65
N ASN A 23 -33.62 8.60 32.01
CA ASN A 23 -33.54 10.02 32.37
C ASN A 23 -33.07 10.15 33.83
N ASP A 24 -31.81 10.50 34.07
CA ASP A 24 -31.30 10.81 35.41
C ASP A 24 -30.92 12.29 35.56
N SER A 25 -31.75 13.03 36.29
CA SER A 25 -31.49 14.40 36.72
C SER A 25 -30.98 14.42 38.16
N MET A 26 -29.71 14.79 38.39
CA MET A 26 -29.12 14.83 39.74
C MET A 26 -28.11 16.00 39.94
N PRO A 27 -27.68 16.32 41.19
CA PRO A 27 -27.86 17.69 41.68
C PRO A 27 -26.57 18.51 41.89
N LYS A 28 -26.75 19.78 42.29
CA LYS A 28 -25.69 20.67 42.77
C LYS A 28 -25.10 20.20 44.12
N PRO A 29 -23.77 20.20 44.31
CA PRO A 29 -23.15 20.16 45.63
C PRO A 29 -23.18 21.54 46.33
N LEU A 30 -22.87 21.56 47.62
CA LEU A 30 -23.06 22.69 48.53
C LEU A 30 -21.79 23.53 48.78
N THR A 31 -22.01 24.72 49.34
CA THR A 31 -21.02 25.67 49.85
C THR A 31 -20.22 25.14 51.04
N CYS A 32 -18.94 25.52 51.12
CA CYS A 32 -18.22 25.70 52.39
C CYS A 32 -17.64 27.12 52.43
N VAL A 33 -17.50 27.67 53.64
CA VAL A 33 -17.06 29.04 53.92
C VAL A 33 -15.91 28.98 54.92
N GLN A 34 -14.83 29.73 54.66
CA GLN A 34 -14.11 30.52 55.67
C GLN A 34 -13.07 31.44 55.01
N ASP A 35 -12.71 32.50 55.73
CA ASP A 35 -12.18 33.76 55.22
C ASP A 35 -10.64 33.88 55.35
N VAL A 36 -10.08 34.96 54.77
CA VAL A 36 -9.12 35.93 55.40
C VAL A 36 -8.56 36.90 54.33
N ASP A 37 -9.18 38.09 54.28
CA ASP A 37 -8.67 39.48 54.25
C ASP A 37 -7.43 39.99 53.44
N HIS A 38 -7.54 41.28 53.03
CA HIS A 38 -6.51 42.28 52.60
C HIS A 38 -5.74 41.99 51.28
N GLU A 39 -5.19 42.91 50.45
CA GLU A 39 -5.33 44.36 50.08
C GLU A 39 -4.48 44.60 48.78
N GLU A 40 -4.36 45.73 48.04
CA GLU A 40 -4.82 47.15 48.07
C GLU A 40 -4.92 47.63 46.58
N THR A 41 -6.05 48.17 46.07
CA THR A 41 -6.35 49.61 45.72
C THR A 41 -5.89 50.20 44.35
N MET A 42 -6.59 51.29 43.97
CA MET A 42 -6.29 52.34 42.96
C MET A 42 -6.30 52.06 41.43
N SER A 43 -7.52 52.05 40.88
CA SER A 43 -8.09 53.06 39.96
C SER A 43 -7.18 54.03 39.16
N ILE A 44 -7.48 54.25 37.86
CA ILE A 44 -8.02 55.52 37.28
C ILE A 44 -8.23 55.44 35.73
N ASP A 45 -9.22 56.21 35.29
CA ASP A 45 -9.70 56.69 33.96
C ASP A 45 -8.68 56.87 32.79
N GLN A 46 -9.06 57.00 31.48
CA GLN A 46 -10.36 57.09 30.79
C GLN A 46 -10.29 56.81 29.24
N ASP A 47 -11.47 56.72 28.62
CA ASP A 47 -11.85 57.28 27.29
C ASP A 47 -11.76 56.53 25.92
N ASN A 48 -12.89 56.66 25.18
CA ASN A 48 -13.16 56.60 23.73
C ASN A 48 -13.09 55.27 22.93
N GLY A 49 -14.07 55.01 22.04
CA GLY A 49 -13.83 54.09 20.90
C GLY A 49 -14.98 53.48 20.05
N SER A 50 -16.23 53.38 20.53
CA SER A 50 -17.43 52.93 19.77
C SER A 50 -17.42 51.64 18.90
N GLN A 51 -18.27 50.66 19.28
CA GLN A 51 -19.05 49.73 18.44
C GLN A 51 -18.34 48.75 17.44
N THR A 52 -18.51 47.44 17.65
CA THR A 52 -19.26 46.55 16.71
C THR A 52 -19.56 45.15 17.29
N SER A 53 -20.49 44.46 16.61
CA SER A 53 -21.09 43.13 16.84
C SER A 53 -20.26 41.98 17.46
N SER A 54 -20.88 41.36 18.47
CA SER A 54 -20.99 39.91 18.73
C SER A 54 -20.18 38.91 17.86
N GLY A 55 -19.37 38.06 18.52
CA GLY A 55 -18.86 36.80 17.98
C GLY A 55 -18.54 35.81 19.11
N SER A 56 -19.23 34.68 19.18
CA SER A 56 -19.09 33.69 20.25
C SER A 56 -17.88 32.78 20.06
N ALA A 57 -17.17 32.45 21.15
CA ALA A 57 -16.04 31.53 21.12
C ALA A 57 -16.44 30.13 20.64
N GLY A 58 -15.76 29.63 19.60
CA GLY A 58 -15.90 28.25 19.13
C GLY A 58 -15.16 27.28 20.04
N LEU A 59 -15.88 26.35 20.64
CA LEU A 59 -15.29 25.23 21.39
C LEU A 59 -14.53 24.31 20.44
N PHE A 60 -13.33 23.89 20.84
CA PHE A 60 -12.67 22.73 20.22
C PHE A 60 -13.52 21.48 20.51
N THR A 61 -13.90 20.76 19.46
CA THR A 61 -14.45 19.41 19.54
C THR A 61 -13.39 18.42 19.07
N ASP A 62 -13.15 17.36 19.83
CA ASP A 62 -12.15 16.35 19.51
C ASP A 62 -12.42 15.64 18.16
N PRO A 63 -11.38 15.26 17.41
CA PRO A 63 -11.53 14.49 16.18
C PRO A 63 -12.00 13.07 16.53
N ILE A 64 -13.21 12.72 16.10
CA ILE A 64 -13.75 11.36 16.21
C ILE A 64 -12.82 10.38 15.47
N GLU A 65 -12.31 9.36 16.15
CA GLU A 65 -11.52 8.30 15.54
C GLU A 65 -12.38 7.44 14.60
N ILE A 66 -12.38 7.79 13.31
CA ILE A 66 -12.94 6.94 12.25
C ILE A 66 -12.05 5.72 12.08
N SER A 67 -12.60 4.52 12.28
CA SER A 67 -11.84 3.27 12.18
C SER A 67 -11.32 3.02 10.76
N SER A 68 -10.20 2.30 10.61
CA SER A 68 -9.72 1.84 9.30
C SER A 68 -10.77 0.96 8.58
N LEU A 69 -11.53 0.21 9.38
CA LEU A 69 -12.71 -0.57 8.97
C LEU A 69 -13.71 0.30 8.21
N ASP A 70 -14.01 1.48 8.76
CA ASP A 70 -14.93 2.46 8.16
C ASP A 70 -14.30 3.18 6.98
N MET A 71 -12.98 3.42 6.94
CA MET A 71 -12.32 3.92 5.73
C MET A 71 -12.41 2.93 4.56
N VAL A 72 -12.19 1.63 4.80
CA VAL A 72 -12.28 0.59 3.75
C VAL A 72 -13.73 0.31 3.36
N ARG A 73 -14.68 0.36 4.31
CA ARG A 73 -16.12 0.27 4.07
C ARG A 73 -16.63 1.47 3.27
N ASN A 74 -16.37 2.69 3.73
CA ASN A 74 -16.73 3.92 3.03
C ASN A 74 -16.08 3.99 1.65
N TRP A 75 -14.88 3.45 1.43
CA TRP A 75 -14.27 3.38 0.10
C TRP A 75 -15.03 2.48 -0.89
N LEU A 76 -15.64 1.38 -0.41
CA LEU A 76 -16.55 0.56 -1.21
C LEU A 76 -17.89 1.30 -1.43
N GLU A 77 -18.44 1.93 -0.41
CA GLU A 77 -19.78 2.54 -0.43
C GLU A 77 -19.82 3.90 -1.16
N GLN A 78 -18.84 4.78 -0.96
CA GLN A 78 -18.72 6.07 -1.69
C GLN A 78 -18.60 5.88 -3.20
N SER A 79 -18.05 4.74 -3.65
CA SER A 79 -17.95 4.43 -5.08
C SER A 79 -19.30 4.09 -5.77
N VAL A 80 -20.42 4.20 -5.05
CA VAL A 80 -21.79 4.21 -5.59
C VAL A 80 -22.30 5.63 -5.88
N ASN A 81 -21.85 6.64 -5.12
CA ASN A 81 -22.35 8.03 -5.18
C ASN A 81 -21.24 9.01 -5.62
N VAL A 82 -20.75 8.86 -6.85
CA VAL A 82 -19.83 9.83 -7.47
C VAL A 82 -20.56 10.62 -8.56
N GLU A 83 -21.28 11.65 -8.14
CA GLU A 83 -21.63 12.75 -9.05
C GLU A 83 -20.37 13.60 -9.29
N GLN A 84 -19.84 13.55 -10.51
CA GLN A 84 -18.86 14.56 -10.95
C GLN A 84 -19.60 15.76 -11.55
N PRO A 85 -19.26 17.00 -11.16
CA PRO A 85 -19.83 18.19 -11.79
C PRO A 85 -19.29 18.32 -13.23
N CYS A 86 -20.17 18.30 -14.21
CA CYS A 86 -19.83 18.63 -15.59
C CYS A 86 -19.46 20.11 -15.70
N GLN A 87 -18.30 20.42 -16.28
CA GLN A 87 -17.90 21.79 -16.58
C GLN A 87 -18.68 22.34 -17.77
N SER A 88 -19.21 23.56 -17.64
CA SER A 88 -19.65 24.37 -18.77
C SER A 88 -18.50 25.27 -19.23
N TYR A 89 -17.84 24.90 -20.33
CA TYR A 89 -17.06 25.83 -21.12
C TYR A 89 -17.97 26.41 -22.20
N GLU A 90 -18.03 27.74 -22.31
CA GLU A 90 -18.82 28.42 -23.34
C GLU A 90 -18.02 28.56 -24.64
N ASP A 91 -18.74 28.43 -25.76
CA ASP A 91 -18.18 28.58 -27.11
C ASP A 91 -17.94 30.08 -27.41
N SER A 92 -16.77 30.41 -27.93
CA SER A 92 -16.58 31.66 -28.67
C SER A 92 -15.51 31.51 -29.74
N SER A 93 -15.94 31.56 -31.00
CA SER A 93 -15.09 31.52 -32.17
C SER A 93 -14.54 32.92 -32.50
N ASP A 94 -13.27 33.03 -32.89
CA ASP A 94 -12.95 33.87 -34.04
C ASP A 94 -11.68 33.45 -34.81
N LYS A 95 -11.48 34.07 -35.98
CA LYS A 95 -10.57 33.60 -37.03
C LYS A 95 -9.25 34.40 -37.06
N ALA A 96 -8.11 33.71 -37.22
CA ALA A 96 -6.98 34.26 -37.96
C ALA A 96 -6.09 33.17 -38.58
N ASN A 97 -5.93 33.27 -39.89
CA ASN A 97 -4.95 32.56 -40.72
C ASN A 97 -3.50 32.99 -40.40
N VAL A 98 -2.52 32.06 -40.43
CA VAL A 98 -1.26 32.17 -41.23
C VAL A 98 -0.26 31.05 -40.87
N SER A 99 0.43 30.56 -41.90
CA SER A 99 1.73 29.84 -41.92
C SER A 99 2.29 30.04 -43.34
N PRO A 100 3.58 29.74 -43.67
CA PRO A 100 4.59 28.96 -42.93
C PRO A 100 6.02 29.59 -42.96
N MET A 101 7.05 28.75 -42.72
CA MET A 101 8.41 28.74 -43.33
C MET A 101 9.66 29.10 -42.49
N PHE A 102 10.63 28.16 -42.51
CA PHE A 102 12.11 28.28 -42.58
C PHE A 102 12.82 29.35 -41.72
N PHE A 103 13.82 29.01 -40.89
CA PHE A 103 15.15 28.58 -41.36
C PHE A 103 16.00 27.82 -40.29
N ASN A 104 16.98 27.07 -40.78
CA ASN A 104 18.14 26.43 -40.13
C ASN A 104 19.28 26.50 -41.20
N PRO A 105 20.61 26.48 -40.94
CA PRO A 105 21.31 25.83 -39.81
C PRO A 105 22.64 26.52 -39.36
N ASP A 106 23.54 25.73 -38.77
CA ASP A 106 25.02 25.79 -38.78
C ASP A 106 25.80 26.93 -38.11
N MET A 107 26.70 26.54 -37.19
CA MET A 107 28.14 26.61 -37.49
C MET A 107 28.97 25.55 -36.73
N LYS A 108 30.03 25.04 -37.36
CA LYS A 108 31.10 24.20 -36.76
C LYS A 108 32.45 24.93 -36.87
N THR A 109 33.40 24.59 -35.98
CA THR A 109 34.86 24.29 -36.18
C THR A 109 35.55 24.38 -34.80
N GLU A 110 36.38 23.46 -34.27
CA GLU A 110 37.47 22.58 -34.77
C GLU A 110 38.90 23.14 -34.57
N SER A 111 39.87 22.21 -34.43
CA SER A 111 41.34 22.39 -34.44
C SER A 111 41.98 23.01 -33.16
N THR A 112 43.22 22.70 -32.73
CA THR A 112 44.18 21.61 -33.07
C THR A 112 45.18 21.36 -31.90
N ALA A 113 46.15 20.44 -32.03
CA ALA A 113 47.01 19.94 -30.95
C ALA A 113 48.53 20.27 -31.08
N GLY A 114 49.29 20.06 -29.99
CA GLY A 114 50.77 20.00 -29.86
C GLY A 114 51.15 19.87 -28.36
N THR A 115 51.91 18.90 -27.83
CA THR A 115 53.26 18.35 -28.17
C THR A 115 54.38 19.33 -27.76
N ALA A 116 55.37 19.01 -26.90
CA ALA A 116 55.67 17.91 -25.96
C ALA A 116 56.64 18.46 -24.85
N GLN A 117 57.07 17.77 -23.78
CA GLN A 117 58.17 16.79 -23.67
C GLN A 117 58.31 16.36 -22.18
N ASN A 118 58.59 15.09 -21.82
CA ASN A 118 59.90 14.48 -21.48
C ASN A 118 60.55 15.04 -20.19
N THR A 119 61.17 14.30 -19.25
CA THR A 119 61.65 12.90 -19.09
C THR A 119 61.22 12.35 -17.69
N THR A 120 61.60 11.21 -17.08
CA THR A 120 62.34 9.94 -17.38
C THR A 120 61.97 8.88 -16.32
N ASP A 121 62.18 7.58 -16.61
CA ASP A 121 62.06 6.46 -15.66
C ASP A 121 63.28 6.26 -14.73
N ILE A 122 63.08 5.63 -13.55
CA ILE A 122 63.98 4.62 -12.95
C ILE A 122 63.11 3.56 -12.24
N CYS A 123 63.49 2.28 -12.34
CA CYS A 123 63.01 1.16 -11.52
C CYS A 123 64.21 0.46 -10.85
N GLN A 124 63.95 -0.52 -9.96
CA GLN A 124 64.91 -1.21 -9.07
C GLN A 124 65.26 -0.41 -7.80
N ALA A 125 65.50 -1.02 -6.62
CA ALA A 125 65.16 -2.36 -6.12
C ALA A 125 65.28 -2.37 -4.56
N ASP A 126 64.94 -3.50 -3.94
CA ASP A 126 65.41 -3.98 -2.63
C ASP A 126 65.37 -3.01 -1.42
N THR A 127 64.33 -3.14 -0.60
CA THR A 127 64.47 -3.74 0.76
C THR A 127 63.11 -3.83 1.45
N CYS A 128 62.57 -5.05 1.60
CA CYS A 128 61.65 -5.34 2.68
C CYS A 128 62.46 -5.53 3.97
N MET A 129 62.11 -4.80 5.03
CA MET A 129 62.56 -5.12 6.39
C MET A 129 61.35 -5.46 7.23
N ASP A 130 61.23 -6.74 7.57
CA ASP A 130 60.21 -7.24 8.47
C ASP A 130 60.47 -6.70 9.88
N ILE A 131 59.41 -6.22 10.53
CA ILE A 131 59.42 -5.89 11.96
C ILE A 131 58.36 -6.77 12.63
N ASP A 132 58.76 -8.00 12.92
CA ASP A 132 57.99 -8.94 13.74
C ASP A 132 57.90 -8.40 15.19
N PHE A 133 56.87 -7.59 15.47
CA PHE A 133 56.54 -7.25 16.86
C PHE A 133 55.79 -8.41 17.52
N GLN A 134 56.58 -9.42 17.91
CA GLN A 134 56.13 -10.72 18.38
C GLN A 134 55.46 -10.63 19.77
N LEU A 135 54.16 -10.32 19.79
CA LEU A 135 53.34 -10.25 21.00
C LEU A 135 53.04 -11.65 21.57
N SER A 136 54.04 -12.21 22.25
CA SER A 136 53.96 -13.49 22.97
C SER A 136 54.18 -13.27 24.47
N GLN A 137 53.13 -12.83 25.17
CA GLN A 137 53.03 -13.01 26.62
C GLN A 137 51.68 -13.66 26.96
N GLU A 138 51.74 -14.96 27.24
CA GLU A 138 50.71 -15.66 27.99
C GLU A 138 50.76 -15.12 29.42
N PHE A 139 49.67 -14.51 29.89
CA PHE A 139 49.59 -14.02 31.27
C PHE A 139 48.73 -14.99 32.09
N GLU A 140 49.38 -15.88 32.82
CA GLU A 140 48.72 -16.77 33.78
C GLU A 140 48.01 -15.96 34.88
N GLY A 141 46.88 -16.49 35.37
CA GLY A 141 46.03 -15.78 36.31
C GLY A 141 46.62 -15.68 37.72
N VAL A 142 47.16 -14.52 38.09
CA VAL A 142 47.59 -14.23 39.46
C VAL A 142 46.43 -13.69 40.29
N GLY A 143 46.19 -14.27 41.47
CA GLY A 143 45.12 -13.87 42.38
C GLY A 143 45.33 -12.47 42.98
N ALA A 144 44.22 -11.76 43.23
CA ALA A 144 44.26 -10.36 43.66
C ALA A 144 44.74 -10.16 45.10
N THR A 145 45.75 -9.31 45.29
CA THR A 145 46.07 -8.64 46.56
C THR A 145 46.06 -7.13 46.36
N GLY A 146 45.39 -6.40 47.24
CA GLY A 146 45.13 -4.97 47.04
C GLY A 146 46.36 -4.08 47.24
N GLY A 147 46.61 -3.19 46.28
CA GLY A 147 47.62 -2.13 46.35
C GLY A 147 47.14 -0.88 45.62
N ALA A 148 47.67 0.30 45.98
CA ALA A 148 47.16 1.60 45.54
C ALA A 148 47.55 1.99 44.09
N GLY A 149 47.08 1.21 43.11
CA GLY A 149 47.14 1.52 41.68
C GLY A 149 45.91 0.93 41.00
N GLY A 150 44.98 1.78 40.55
CA GLY A 150 43.65 1.36 40.10
C GLY A 150 43.67 0.48 38.85
N TYR A 151 43.54 -0.83 39.01
CA TYR A 151 43.46 -1.81 37.92
C TYR A 151 42.15 -1.62 37.13
N PHE A 152 42.22 -0.85 36.04
CA PHE A 152 41.07 -0.58 35.17
C PHE A 152 40.80 -1.76 34.23
N VAL A 153 39.72 -2.49 34.48
CA VAL A 153 39.16 -3.47 33.54
C VAL A 153 38.11 -2.77 32.68
N ALA A 154 38.34 -2.71 31.37
CA ALA A 154 37.35 -2.18 30.43
C ALA A 154 36.08 -3.07 30.42
N PRO A 155 34.87 -2.49 30.51
CA PRO A 155 33.64 -3.27 30.55
C PRO A 155 33.38 -4.01 29.23
N THR A 156 32.84 -5.22 29.31
CA THR A 156 32.43 -5.99 28.14
C THR A 156 31.24 -5.34 27.43
N LYS A 157 31.21 -5.41 26.10
CA LYS A 157 30.12 -4.83 25.29
C LYS A 157 28.82 -5.60 25.55
N GLY A 158 27.79 -4.91 26.05
CA GLY A 158 26.43 -5.45 26.14
C GLY A 158 25.80 -5.65 24.75
N GLN A 159 24.72 -6.44 24.68
CA GLN A 159 23.94 -6.61 23.45
C GLN A 159 23.29 -5.29 23.01
N SER A 160 23.17 -5.08 21.70
CA SER A 160 22.58 -3.84 21.15
C SER A 160 21.05 -3.86 21.16
N VAL A 161 20.41 -2.68 21.19
CA VAL A 161 18.94 -2.57 21.11
C VAL A 161 18.34 -3.28 19.87
N PRO A 162 18.92 -3.11 18.66
CA PRO A 162 18.55 -3.93 17.49
C PRO A 162 18.61 -5.45 17.71
N GLN A 163 19.59 -5.94 18.48
CA GLN A 163 19.76 -7.37 18.76
C GLN A 163 18.69 -7.90 19.72
N TYR A 164 18.17 -7.08 20.64
CA TYR A 164 17.01 -7.45 21.44
C TYR A 164 15.73 -7.50 20.60
N TRP A 165 15.54 -6.60 19.63
CA TRP A 165 14.38 -6.63 18.72
C TRP A 165 14.29 -7.95 17.93
N THR A 166 15.42 -8.50 17.46
CA THR A 166 15.44 -9.78 16.73
C THR A 166 15.17 -11.00 17.60
N GLN A 167 15.42 -10.91 18.91
CA GLN A 167 15.10 -11.95 19.89
C GLN A 167 13.64 -11.89 20.32
N ASN A 168 13.12 -10.68 20.58
CA ASN A 168 11.79 -10.46 21.14
C ASN A 168 10.67 -10.62 20.09
N SER A 169 10.95 -10.38 18.80
CA SER A 169 9.94 -10.36 17.74
C SER A 169 10.13 -11.44 16.66
N LYS A 170 9.00 -11.89 16.10
CA LYS A 170 8.91 -12.79 14.94
C LYS A 170 8.33 -12.11 13.69
N LEU A 171 8.14 -10.78 13.75
CA LEU A 171 7.64 -9.97 12.63
C LEU A 171 8.80 -9.52 11.73
N ALA A 172 8.66 -9.70 10.42
CA ALA A 172 9.72 -9.39 9.46
C ALA A 172 10.18 -7.93 9.53
N VAL A 173 9.26 -6.97 9.67
CA VAL A 173 9.56 -5.54 9.77
C VAL A 173 10.44 -5.18 10.96
N ASP A 174 10.28 -5.83 12.12
CA ASP A 174 11.13 -5.59 13.29
C ASP A 174 12.57 -6.05 13.04
N HIS A 175 12.75 -7.11 12.24
CA HIS A 175 14.06 -7.58 11.81
C HIS A 175 14.67 -6.68 10.72
N VAL A 176 13.88 -6.09 9.81
CA VAL A 176 14.37 -5.05 8.88
C VAL A 176 14.80 -3.78 9.65
N LEU A 177 14.03 -3.35 10.65
CA LEU A 177 14.36 -2.21 11.51
C LEU A 177 15.64 -2.45 12.32
N SER A 178 15.93 -3.69 12.71
CA SER A 178 17.21 -4.04 13.37
C SER A 178 18.43 -4.02 12.43
N GLY A 179 18.23 -3.97 11.10
CA GLY A 179 19.28 -4.20 10.10
C GLY A 179 19.62 -5.68 9.85
N SER A 180 18.97 -6.62 10.55
CA SER A 180 19.14 -8.06 10.35
C SER A 180 18.38 -8.57 9.12
N PHE A 181 18.78 -8.08 7.94
CA PHE A 181 18.09 -8.37 6.67
C PHE A 181 18.03 -9.88 6.36
N VAL A 182 19.07 -10.65 6.67
CA VAL A 182 19.07 -12.12 6.46
C VAL A 182 17.97 -12.81 7.28
N SER A 183 17.76 -12.37 8.52
CA SER A 183 16.70 -12.90 9.39
C SER A 183 15.31 -12.47 8.91
N ALA A 184 15.15 -11.20 8.51
CA ALA A 184 13.92 -10.70 7.90
C ALA A 184 13.57 -11.44 6.59
N MET A 185 14.56 -11.70 5.74
CA MET A 185 14.39 -12.47 4.50
C MET A 185 13.95 -13.90 4.79
N ARG A 186 14.55 -14.58 5.78
CA ARG A 186 14.12 -15.91 6.21
C ARG A 186 12.68 -15.92 6.73
N LEU A 187 12.31 -14.96 7.59
CA LEU A 187 10.92 -14.84 8.07
C LEU A 187 9.93 -14.66 6.91
N LEU A 188 10.25 -13.82 5.92
CA LEU A 188 9.42 -13.62 4.73
C LEU A 188 9.38 -14.84 3.79
N HIS A 189 10.46 -15.63 3.73
CA HIS A 189 10.52 -16.90 3.00
C HIS A 189 9.56 -17.92 3.62
N ASP A 190 9.67 -18.13 4.93
CA ASP A 190 8.93 -19.14 5.68
C ASP A 190 7.43 -18.76 5.88
N GLN A 191 7.13 -17.46 6.04
CA GLN A 191 5.77 -16.96 6.32
C GLN A 191 4.94 -16.71 5.05
N VAL A 192 5.51 -16.15 3.99
CA VAL A 192 4.76 -15.71 2.80
C VAL A 192 5.38 -16.14 1.46
N GLY A 193 6.40 -16.99 1.49
CA GLY A 193 6.97 -17.66 0.32
C GLY A 193 7.78 -16.76 -0.61
N ILE A 194 8.44 -15.73 -0.08
CA ILE A 194 9.30 -14.82 -0.86
C ILE A 194 10.66 -15.48 -1.15
N VAL A 195 11.09 -15.42 -2.41
CA VAL A 195 12.36 -16.00 -2.90
C VAL A 195 13.22 -14.94 -3.62
N SER A 196 12.61 -14.04 -4.39
CA SER A 196 13.33 -12.84 -4.89
C SER A 196 13.06 -11.65 -3.98
N PHE A 197 14.14 -10.97 -3.57
CA PHE A 197 14.11 -9.77 -2.74
C PHE A 197 14.50 -8.50 -3.51
N GLU A 198 14.58 -8.57 -4.84
CA GLU A 198 14.96 -7.43 -5.70
C GLU A 198 14.00 -6.23 -5.54
N GLU A 199 12.69 -6.46 -5.72
CA GLU A 199 11.65 -5.45 -5.51
C GLU A 199 11.56 -5.00 -4.03
N TYR A 200 12.06 -5.82 -3.09
CA TYR A 200 12.14 -5.47 -1.67
C TYR A 200 13.32 -4.56 -1.32
N LYS A 201 14.34 -4.43 -2.18
CA LYS A 201 15.58 -3.69 -1.89
C LYS A 201 15.30 -2.25 -1.41
N GLN A 202 14.46 -1.51 -2.12
CA GLN A 202 14.12 -0.13 -1.76
C GLN A 202 13.25 -0.06 -0.50
N ILE A 203 12.29 -0.98 -0.36
CA ILE A 203 11.41 -1.07 0.82
C ILE A 203 12.23 -1.34 2.09
N PHE A 204 13.19 -2.26 2.03
CA PHE A 204 14.09 -2.59 3.14
C PHE A 204 14.97 -1.41 3.53
N LEU A 205 15.58 -0.71 2.56
CA LEU A 205 16.42 0.46 2.83
C LEU A 205 15.61 1.64 3.42
N GLN A 206 14.38 1.88 2.94
CA GLN A 206 13.47 2.90 3.49
C GLN A 206 12.96 2.57 4.90
N ILE A 207 12.85 1.28 5.25
CA ILE A 207 12.48 0.85 6.61
C ILE A 207 13.71 0.92 7.53
N TYR A 208 14.89 0.56 7.05
CA TYR A 208 16.12 0.63 7.84
C TYR A 208 16.56 2.07 8.12
N SER A 209 16.39 3.01 7.18
CA SER A 209 16.78 4.41 7.36
C SER A 209 16.02 5.13 8.49
N ARG A 210 14.80 4.67 8.82
CA ARG A 210 13.97 5.18 9.93
C ARG A 210 14.10 4.38 11.24
N SER A 211 15.05 3.45 11.34
CA SER A 211 15.23 2.58 12.52
C SER A 211 15.73 3.30 13.78
N ARG A 212 16.43 4.43 13.60
CA ARG A 212 17.19 5.12 14.64
C ARG A 212 17.23 6.63 14.37
N THR A 213 17.28 7.41 15.44
CA THR A 213 17.54 8.85 15.40
C THR A 213 18.96 9.13 15.89
N ALA A 214 19.55 10.24 15.49
CA ALA A 214 20.85 10.71 15.99
C ALA A 214 20.64 11.98 16.82
N LEU A 215 21.31 12.09 17.96
CA LEU A 215 21.26 13.28 18.81
C LEU A 215 22.41 14.23 18.45
N PRO A 216 22.15 15.48 18.03
CA PRO A 216 23.18 16.36 17.47
C PRO A 216 24.16 16.92 18.51
N SER A 217 23.86 16.80 19.81
CA SER A 217 24.64 17.33 20.92
C SER A 217 25.65 16.35 21.53
N LEU A 218 25.75 15.12 21.02
CA LEU A 218 26.63 14.07 21.54
C LEU A 218 27.36 13.32 20.41
N PRO A 219 28.58 12.78 20.63
CA PRO A 219 29.33 12.06 19.59
C PRO A 219 28.58 10.80 19.08
N ALA A 220 27.96 10.91 17.91
CA ALA A 220 27.36 9.82 17.12
C ALA A 220 26.50 8.80 17.91
N LEU A 221 25.80 9.23 18.96
CA LEU A 221 24.90 8.35 19.72
C LEU A 221 23.57 8.19 18.99
N TYR A 222 23.26 6.94 18.64
CA TYR A 222 21.98 6.55 18.05
C TYR A 222 20.96 6.22 19.14
N ALA A 223 19.83 6.94 19.13
CA ALA A 223 18.64 6.57 19.89
C ALA A 223 17.75 5.67 19.03
N TYR A 224 17.04 4.73 19.67
CA TYR A 224 16.24 3.70 19.01
C TYR A 224 14.78 3.80 19.49
N PRO A 225 13.89 4.48 18.74
CA PRO A 225 12.50 4.66 19.14
C PRO A 225 11.75 3.33 19.30
N LEU A 226 10.99 3.20 20.40
CA LEU A 226 10.25 1.99 20.77
C LEU A 226 8.74 2.22 20.66
N ARG A 227 7.98 1.20 20.22
CA ARG A 227 6.50 1.29 20.23
C ARG A 227 5.94 1.22 21.64
N ASN A 228 6.51 0.36 22.48
CA ASN A 228 6.10 0.13 23.86
C ASN A 228 6.95 0.93 24.88
N TRP A 229 7.31 2.18 24.54
CA TRP A 229 8.26 2.99 25.32
C TRP A 229 7.87 3.19 26.80
N ARG A 230 6.57 3.13 27.13
CA ARG A 230 6.05 3.20 28.51
C ARG A 230 6.36 1.96 29.33
N ASP A 231 6.47 0.80 28.69
CA ASP A 231 6.61 -0.51 29.33
C ASP A 231 8.02 -1.09 29.18
N ALA A 232 8.93 -0.36 28.53
CA ALA A 232 10.29 -0.76 28.15
C ALA A 232 11.29 -0.87 29.32
N HIS A 233 10.81 -1.26 30.51
CA HIS A 233 11.56 -1.40 31.76
C HIS A 233 12.61 -2.53 31.74
N SER A 234 12.63 -3.39 30.73
CA SER A 234 13.63 -4.47 30.62
C SER A 234 13.99 -4.81 29.16
N PRO A 235 15.21 -5.30 28.89
CA PRO A 235 15.64 -5.64 27.53
C PRO A 235 14.81 -6.73 26.83
N LYS A 236 14.14 -7.59 27.62
CA LYS A 236 13.24 -8.65 27.16
C LYS A 236 11.91 -8.12 26.58
N ILE A 237 11.61 -6.84 26.77
CA ILE A 237 10.38 -6.18 26.35
C ILE A 237 10.75 -4.92 25.55
N LEU A 238 11.61 -5.08 24.55
CA LEU A 238 11.99 -4.03 23.61
C LEU A 238 11.44 -4.36 22.22
N PHE A 239 10.63 -3.44 21.67
CA PHE A 239 10.11 -3.52 20.30
C PHE A 239 10.21 -2.18 19.57
N PRO A 240 10.58 -2.14 18.28
CA PRO A 240 10.79 -0.89 17.55
C PRO A 240 9.48 -0.16 17.24
N ALA A 241 9.57 1.16 17.06
CA ALA A 241 8.45 2.02 16.70
C ALA A 241 7.81 1.66 15.34
N VAL A 242 6.48 1.78 15.25
CA VAL A 242 5.71 1.44 14.05
C VAL A 242 5.72 2.60 13.05
N GLY A 243 6.67 2.58 12.11
CA GLY A 243 6.80 3.61 11.07
C GLY A 243 5.89 3.45 9.84
N LEU A 244 5.09 2.39 9.75
CA LEU A 244 4.10 2.18 8.68
C LEU A 244 2.83 1.57 9.29
N LYS A 245 1.70 2.26 9.10
CA LYS A 245 0.38 1.81 9.54
C LYS A 245 -0.50 1.41 8.34
N LEU A 246 -1.65 0.79 8.61
CA LEU A 246 -2.58 0.31 7.58
C LEU A 246 -3.24 1.45 6.79
N GLU A 247 -3.62 2.56 7.45
CA GLU A 247 -4.28 3.71 6.80
C GLU A 247 -3.33 4.37 5.79
N SER A 248 -2.02 4.36 6.06
CA SER A 248 -0.98 4.81 5.13
C SER A 248 -0.94 4.01 3.83
N LEU A 249 -1.36 2.75 3.83
CA LEU A 249 -1.50 1.92 2.62
C LEU A 249 -2.86 2.11 1.94
N VAL A 250 -3.94 2.31 2.72
CA VAL A 250 -5.27 2.67 2.19
C VAL A 250 -5.26 4.03 1.49
N ALA A 251 -4.48 5.00 1.97
CA ALA A 251 -4.25 6.28 1.28
C ALA A 251 -3.53 6.08 -0.07
N ARG A 252 -2.49 5.24 -0.13
CA ARG A 252 -1.80 4.91 -1.39
C ARG A 252 -2.71 4.18 -2.39
N LEU A 253 -3.66 3.38 -1.91
CA LEU A 253 -4.67 2.70 -2.74
C LEU A 253 -5.54 3.70 -3.53
N GLN A 254 -5.84 4.87 -2.96
CA GLN A 254 -6.58 5.93 -3.66
C GLN A 254 -5.77 6.48 -4.85
N VAL A 255 -4.47 6.70 -4.66
CA VAL A 255 -3.57 7.17 -5.73
C VAL A 255 -3.47 6.12 -6.84
N ALA A 256 -3.33 4.83 -6.50
CA ALA A 256 -3.30 3.76 -7.49
C ALA A 256 -4.64 3.60 -8.26
N SER A 257 -5.76 3.85 -7.59
CA SER A 257 -7.08 3.92 -8.23
C SER A 257 -7.20 5.13 -9.18
N GLY A 258 -6.76 6.32 -8.76
CA GLY A 258 -6.73 7.51 -9.62
C GLY A 258 -5.85 7.34 -10.86
N LEU A 259 -4.67 6.71 -10.73
CA LEU A 259 -3.81 6.34 -11.85
C LEU A 259 -4.51 5.35 -12.81
N THR A 260 -5.40 4.50 -12.30
CA THR A 260 -6.19 3.56 -13.10
C THR A 260 -7.25 4.28 -13.93
N THR A 261 -8.02 5.21 -13.32
CA THR A 261 -8.96 6.09 -14.04
C THR A 261 -8.24 6.89 -15.13
N ASN A 262 -7.04 7.41 -14.83
CA ASN A 262 -6.22 8.20 -15.75
C ASN A 262 -5.49 7.37 -16.83
N GLY A 263 -5.76 6.06 -16.94
CA GLY A 263 -5.18 5.19 -17.97
C GLY A 263 -3.69 4.86 -17.81
N LYS A 264 -3.04 5.31 -16.74
CA LYS A 264 -1.61 5.12 -16.42
C LYS A 264 -1.34 3.71 -15.84
N PHE A 265 -1.71 2.68 -16.60
CA PHE A 265 -1.79 1.30 -16.09
C PHE A 265 -0.47 0.74 -15.54
N GLN A 266 0.69 1.07 -16.13
CA GLN A 266 1.99 0.62 -15.62
C GLN A 266 2.32 1.25 -14.25
N GLU A 267 2.19 2.59 -14.13
CA GLU A 267 2.37 3.30 -12.87
C GLU A 267 1.40 2.81 -11.78
N ALA A 268 0.15 2.52 -12.15
CA ALA A 268 -0.84 1.94 -11.26
C ALA A 268 -0.42 0.53 -10.78
N VAL A 269 -0.04 -0.37 -11.70
CA VAL A 269 0.43 -1.73 -11.40
C VAL A 269 1.61 -1.73 -10.43
N ASP A 270 2.59 -0.84 -10.61
CA ASP A 270 3.77 -0.79 -9.76
C ASP A 270 3.44 -0.16 -8.39
N ASN A 271 2.51 0.79 -8.31
CA ASN A 271 1.96 1.26 -7.03
C ASN A 271 1.18 0.16 -6.28
N PHE A 272 0.28 -0.57 -6.95
CA PHE A 272 -0.43 -1.71 -6.34
C PHE A 272 0.55 -2.79 -5.87
N ARG A 273 1.64 -3.06 -6.60
CA ARG A 273 2.68 -4.01 -6.15
C ARG A 273 3.44 -3.49 -4.94
N SER A 274 3.82 -2.21 -4.93
CA SER A 274 4.46 -1.56 -3.78
C SER A 274 3.60 -1.64 -2.52
N ILE A 275 2.28 -1.42 -2.63
CA ILE A 275 1.33 -1.60 -1.53
C ILE A 275 1.31 -3.08 -1.09
N LEU A 276 1.12 -4.02 -2.02
CA LEU A 276 1.03 -5.46 -1.74
C LEU A 276 2.28 -5.98 -1.02
N LEU A 277 3.48 -5.62 -1.47
CA LEU A 277 4.76 -5.97 -0.84
C LEU A 277 5.00 -5.23 0.49
N SER A 278 4.31 -4.12 0.74
CA SER A 278 4.36 -3.43 2.04
C SER A 278 3.51 -4.10 3.12
N VAL A 279 2.46 -4.87 2.77
CA VAL A 279 1.55 -5.47 3.75
C VAL A 279 2.26 -6.47 4.71
N PRO A 280 3.15 -7.38 4.26
CA PRO A 280 3.96 -8.22 5.16
C PRO A 280 4.91 -7.47 6.11
N LEU A 281 5.01 -6.14 5.98
CA LEU A 281 5.87 -5.27 6.77
C LEU A 281 5.07 -4.27 7.63
N LEU A 282 3.78 -4.54 7.86
CA LEU A 282 2.97 -3.88 8.88
C LEU A 282 3.21 -4.49 10.27
N VAL A 283 2.96 -3.68 11.30
CA VAL A 283 2.72 -4.13 12.67
C VAL A 283 1.28 -3.79 13.02
N VAL A 284 0.50 -4.78 13.47
CA VAL A 284 -0.94 -4.71 13.67
C VAL A 284 -1.31 -5.32 15.04
N GLU A 285 -2.32 -4.77 15.70
CA GLU A 285 -2.74 -5.21 17.05
C GLU A 285 -4.10 -5.92 17.04
N SER A 286 -5.09 -5.38 16.34
CA SER A 286 -6.43 -5.97 16.30
C SER A 286 -6.55 -7.07 15.25
N ARG A 287 -7.40 -8.08 15.55
CA ARG A 287 -7.74 -9.14 14.60
C ARG A 287 -8.46 -8.61 13.36
N GLN A 288 -9.14 -7.48 13.47
CA GLN A 288 -9.92 -6.86 12.40
C GLN A 288 -9.00 -6.29 11.31
N ASP A 289 -7.97 -5.55 11.71
CA ASP A 289 -6.98 -4.95 10.80
C ASP A 289 -6.14 -6.03 10.07
N ILE A 290 -6.03 -7.25 10.63
CA ILE A 290 -5.45 -8.40 9.93
C ILE A 290 -6.33 -8.85 8.75
N LEU A 291 -7.66 -8.86 8.94
CA LEU A 291 -8.62 -9.18 7.87
C LEU A 291 -8.65 -8.09 6.79
N GLU A 292 -8.56 -6.82 7.19
CA GLU A 292 -8.41 -5.69 6.25
C GLU A 292 -7.10 -5.76 5.48
N SER A 293 -5.98 -6.09 6.13
CA SER A 293 -4.69 -6.28 5.48
C SER A 293 -4.73 -7.42 4.44
N GLN A 294 -5.42 -8.53 4.75
CA GLN A 294 -5.67 -9.61 3.79
C GLN A 294 -6.60 -9.18 2.66
N GLN A 295 -7.60 -8.33 2.93
CA GLN A 295 -8.49 -7.80 1.90
C GLN A 295 -7.78 -6.81 0.97
N LEU A 296 -6.89 -5.97 1.50
CA LEU A 296 -6.04 -5.05 0.75
C LEU A 296 -5.11 -5.81 -0.22
N ILE A 297 -4.52 -6.93 0.22
CA ILE A 297 -3.75 -7.83 -0.66
C ILE A 297 -4.62 -8.35 -1.82
N LYS A 298 -5.85 -8.81 -1.53
CA LYS A 298 -6.78 -9.29 -2.58
C LYS A 298 -7.11 -8.18 -3.57
N ILE A 299 -7.43 -6.97 -3.10
CA ILE A 299 -7.71 -5.82 -3.97
C ILE A 299 -6.51 -5.54 -4.88
N CYS A 300 -5.30 -5.42 -4.33
CA CYS A 300 -4.10 -5.20 -5.15
C CYS A 300 -3.88 -6.32 -6.17
N LYS A 301 -4.15 -7.58 -5.81
CA LYS A 301 -4.08 -8.74 -6.72
C LYS A 301 -5.09 -8.64 -7.88
N GLU A 302 -6.36 -8.30 -7.60
CA GLU A 302 -7.40 -8.11 -8.64
C GLU A 302 -6.98 -7.03 -9.65
N TYR A 303 -6.53 -5.87 -9.16
CA TYR A 303 -6.09 -4.77 -10.01
C TYR A 303 -4.83 -5.10 -10.81
N ILE A 304 -3.79 -5.68 -10.20
CA ILE A 304 -2.55 -6.02 -10.93
C ILE A 304 -2.84 -7.01 -12.07
N VAL A 305 -3.58 -8.09 -11.82
CA VAL A 305 -3.93 -9.08 -12.86
C VAL A 305 -4.76 -8.45 -13.97
N GLY A 306 -5.77 -7.64 -13.62
CA GLY A 306 -6.63 -6.98 -14.59
C GLY A 306 -5.89 -5.96 -15.48
N LEU A 307 -5.02 -5.15 -14.89
CA LEU A 307 -4.25 -4.15 -15.62
C LEU A 307 -3.15 -4.78 -16.49
N GLN A 308 -2.44 -5.79 -15.99
CA GLN A 308 -1.46 -6.55 -16.80
C GLN A 308 -2.16 -7.24 -17.98
N MET A 309 -3.34 -7.83 -17.78
CA MET A 309 -4.15 -8.43 -18.84
C MET A 309 -4.68 -7.36 -19.84
N SER A 310 -5.06 -6.18 -19.36
CA SER A 310 -5.49 -5.04 -20.19
C SER A 310 -4.36 -4.51 -21.08
N MET A 311 -3.12 -4.53 -20.59
CA MET A 311 -1.92 -4.18 -21.36
C MET A 311 -1.63 -5.26 -22.41
N ALA A 312 -1.56 -6.54 -22.02
CA ALA A 312 -1.35 -7.65 -22.95
C ALA A 312 -2.42 -7.72 -24.08
N LYS A 313 -3.66 -7.29 -23.79
CA LYS A 313 -4.72 -7.16 -24.80
C LYS A 313 -4.38 -6.18 -25.94
N LYS A 314 -3.58 -5.13 -25.67
CA LYS A 314 -3.12 -4.17 -26.68
C LYS A 314 -2.05 -4.78 -27.58
N ASP A 315 -1.15 -5.58 -27.01
CA ASP A 315 -0.06 -6.23 -27.75
C ASP A 315 -0.60 -7.33 -28.68
N ILE A 316 -1.66 -8.03 -28.25
CA ILE A 316 -2.34 -9.13 -28.97
C ILE A 316 -3.44 -8.60 -29.92
N ALA A 317 -3.49 -7.28 -30.21
CA ALA A 317 -4.59 -6.64 -30.96
C ALA A 317 -4.84 -7.17 -32.41
N LYS A 318 -3.99 -8.04 -32.94
CA LYS A 318 -4.20 -8.74 -34.23
C LYS A 318 -5.12 -9.96 -34.13
N ASP A 319 -5.31 -10.53 -32.94
CA ASP A 319 -6.25 -11.63 -32.69
C ASP A 319 -7.49 -11.08 -31.99
N GLU A 320 -8.52 -10.77 -32.78
CA GLU A 320 -9.75 -10.17 -32.27
C GLU A 320 -10.52 -11.12 -31.33
N LYS A 321 -10.44 -12.44 -31.54
CA LYS A 321 -11.05 -13.46 -30.66
C LYS A 321 -10.36 -13.45 -29.31
N ARG A 322 -9.03 -13.63 -29.28
CA ARG A 322 -8.26 -13.64 -28.04
C ARG A 322 -8.36 -12.31 -27.31
N SER A 323 -8.38 -11.19 -28.04
CA SER A 323 -8.62 -9.87 -27.47
C SER A 323 -10.02 -9.77 -26.83
N CYS A 324 -11.06 -10.33 -27.45
CA CYS A 324 -12.42 -10.37 -26.89
C CYS A 324 -12.52 -11.28 -25.65
N GLU A 325 -11.83 -12.41 -25.62
CA GLU A 325 -11.70 -13.28 -24.44
C GLU A 325 -11.07 -12.54 -23.25
N LEU A 326 -9.92 -11.88 -23.45
CA LEU A 326 -9.24 -11.11 -22.40
C LEU A 326 -10.13 -9.96 -21.88
N ALA A 327 -10.94 -9.34 -22.75
CA ALA A 327 -11.92 -8.35 -22.33
C ALA A 327 -13.05 -8.98 -21.49
N ALA A 328 -13.55 -10.15 -21.87
CA ALA A 328 -14.59 -10.89 -21.15
C ALA A 328 -14.13 -11.30 -19.74
N TYR A 329 -12.92 -11.84 -19.60
CA TYR A 329 -12.35 -12.21 -18.30
C TYR A 329 -12.18 -10.99 -17.37
N PHE A 330 -11.85 -9.81 -17.92
CA PHE A 330 -11.72 -8.57 -17.14
C PHE A 330 -13.05 -8.13 -16.48
N THR A 331 -14.20 -8.58 -16.99
CA THR A 331 -15.52 -8.27 -16.39
C THR A 331 -15.79 -9.03 -15.08
N HIS A 332 -15.04 -10.10 -14.80
CA HIS A 332 -15.22 -10.94 -13.60
C HIS A 332 -14.31 -10.54 -12.43
N LEU A 333 -13.25 -9.77 -12.68
CA LEU A 333 -12.36 -9.26 -11.63
C LEU A 333 -13.11 -8.29 -10.70
N GLN A 334 -12.79 -8.35 -9.41
CA GLN A 334 -13.48 -7.63 -8.34
C GLN A 334 -12.86 -6.26 -8.09
N LEU A 335 -13.06 -5.39 -9.06
CA LEU A 335 -12.69 -3.96 -9.03
C LEU A 335 -13.79 -3.12 -8.37
N GLN A 336 -13.48 -1.85 -8.07
CA GLN A 336 -14.51 -0.86 -7.70
C GLN A 336 -15.53 -0.66 -8.85
N PRO A 337 -16.80 -0.30 -8.54
CA PRO A 337 -17.86 -0.01 -9.52
C PRO A 337 -17.41 0.87 -10.70
N VAL A 338 -16.74 2.00 -10.43
CA VAL A 338 -16.24 2.94 -11.46
C VAL A 338 -15.35 2.22 -12.50
N HIS A 339 -14.38 1.44 -12.04
CA HIS A 339 -13.51 0.66 -12.92
C HIS A 339 -14.24 -0.52 -13.57
N LYS A 340 -15.19 -1.15 -12.88
CA LYS A 340 -15.99 -2.27 -13.39
C LYS A 340 -16.95 -1.84 -14.51
N ILE A 341 -17.50 -0.62 -14.43
CA ILE A 341 -18.24 0.03 -15.53
C ILE A 341 -17.31 0.24 -16.73
N MET A 342 -16.08 0.72 -16.51
CA MET A 342 -15.10 0.91 -17.60
C MET A 342 -14.72 -0.42 -18.29
N THR A 343 -14.49 -1.51 -17.54
CA THR A 343 -14.15 -2.81 -18.13
C THR A 343 -15.35 -3.42 -18.88
N LEU A 344 -16.55 -3.37 -18.30
CA LEU A 344 -17.78 -3.80 -18.97
C LEU A 344 -18.09 -2.97 -20.23
N LYS A 345 -17.83 -1.65 -20.24
CA LYS A 345 -17.99 -0.81 -21.45
C LYS A 345 -17.01 -1.22 -22.55
N SER A 346 -15.76 -1.51 -22.20
CA SER A 346 -14.79 -2.03 -23.18
C SER A 346 -15.21 -3.41 -23.71
N ALA A 347 -15.70 -4.29 -22.85
CA ALA A 347 -16.11 -5.64 -23.22
C ALA A 347 -17.37 -5.67 -24.10
N SER A 348 -18.41 -4.89 -23.77
CA SER A 348 -19.65 -4.83 -24.58
C SER A 348 -19.41 -4.26 -25.97
N ILE A 349 -18.63 -3.18 -26.10
CA ILE A 349 -18.24 -2.61 -27.40
C ILE A 349 -17.41 -3.61 -28.21
N GLN A 350 -16.51 -4.36 -27.57
CA GLN A 350 -15.67 -5.34 -28.26
C GLN A 350 -16.48 -6.57 -28.73
N ALA A 351 -17.31 -7.15 -27.87
CA ALA A 351 -18.19 -8.25 -28.25
C ALA A 351 -19.20 -7.85 -29.34
N PHE A 352 -19.71 -6.60 -29.31
CA PHE A 352 -20.58 -6.07 -30.35
C PHE A 352 -19.89 -5.95 -31.72
N LYS A 353 -18.62 -5.51 -31.76
CA LYS A 353 -17.81 -5.50 -33.00
C LYS A 353 -17.59 -6.90 -33.56
N MET A 354 -17.38 -7.88 -32.67
CA MET A 354 -17.28 -9.31 -33.03
C MET A 354 -18.63 -9.95 -33.42
N LYS A 355 -19.73 -9.19 -33.38
CA LYS A 355 -21.11 -9.68 -33.56
C LYS A 355 -21.50 -10.81 -32.59
N ASN A 356 -20.85 -10.88 -31.43
CA ASN A 356 -21.22 -11.78 -30.35
C ASN A 356 -22.31 -11.10 -29.51
N TYR A 357 -23.50 -11.02 -30.09
CA TYR A 357 -24.58 -10.18 -29.60
C TYR A 357 -25.19 -10.67 -28.28
N LYS A 358 -25.25 -11.99 -28.06
CA LYS A 358 -25.77 -12.55 -26.80
C LYS A 358 -24.81 -12.27 -25.65
N VAL A 359 -23.51 -12.43 -25.87
CA VAL A 359 -22.47 -12.05 -24.89
C VAL A 359 -22.46 -10.52 -24.67
N ALA A 360 -22.53 -9.72 -25.74
CA ALA A 360 -22.57 -8.25 -25.65
C ALA A 360 -23.82 -7.73 -24.92
N ALA A 361 -24.98 -8.38 -25.09
CA ALA A 361 -26.20 -8.07 -24.35
C ALA A 361 -26.03 -8.31 -22.85
N SER A 362 -25.40 -9.42 -22.45
CA SER A 362 -25.18 -9.74 -21.03
C SER A 362 -24.26 -8.72 -20.35
N PHE A 363 -23.11 -8.38 -20.97
CA PHE A 363 -22.25 -7.29 -20.49
C PHE A 363 -23.00 -5.94 -20.42
N SER A 364 -23.88 -5.66 -21.37
CA SER A 364 -24.67 -4.43 -21.39
C SER A 364 -25.69 -4.37 -20.26
N LYS A 365 -26.33 -5.50 -19.89
CA LYS A 365 -27.24 -5.58 -18.73
C LYS A 365 -26.49 -5.42 -17.42
N ARG A 366 -25.42 -6.20 -17.22
CA ARG A 366 -24.51 -6.09 -16.05
C ARG A 366 -23.89 -4.71 -15.88
N LEU A 367 -23.68 -3.97 -16.97
CA LEU A 367 -23.21 -2.58 -16.92
C LEU A 367 -24.31 -1.61 -16.46
N LEU A 368 -25.55 -1.77 -16.94
CA LEU A 368 -26.68 -0.91 -16.55
C LEU A 368 -27.07 -1.11 -15.08
N GLU A 369 -26.91 -2.33 -14.55
CA GLU A 369 -27.09 -2.67 -13.12
C GLU A 369 -26.13 -1.91 -12.18
N LEU A 370 -24.98 -1.45 -12.66
CA LEU A 370 -23.98 -0.74 -11.87
C LEU A 370 -24.22 0.78 -11.77
N GLY A 371 -25.31 1.32 -12.34
CA GLY A 371 -25.62 2.76 -12.30
C GLY A 371 -24.61 3.65 -13.05
N PRO A 372 -24.35 3.42 -14.35
CA PRO A 372 -23.40 4.21 -15.13
C PRO A 372 -23.93 5.62 -15.44
N THR A 373 -23.03 6.56 -15.78
CA THR A 373 -23.39 7.94 -16.12
C THR A 373 -24.39 8.00 -17.30
N PRO A 374 -25.25 9.04 -17.40
CA PRO A 374 -26.38 9.06 -18.34
C PRO A 374 -26.02 8.82 -19.81
N ASP A 375 -24.90 9.38 -20.30
CA ASP A 375 -24.39 9.11 -21.65
C ASP A 375 -24.04 7.63 -21.85
N VAL A 376 -23.25 7.05 -20.94
CA VAL A 376 -22.86 5.63 -20.98
C VAL A 376 -24.09 4.73 -20.89
N ALA A 377 -25.10 5.09 -20.08
CA ALA A 377 -26.37 4.39 -20.02
C ALA A 377 -27.14 4.44 -21.36
N GLN A 378 -27.21 5.60 -22.00
CA GLN A 378 -27.86 5.76 -23.31
C GLN A 378 -27.12 4.98 -24.43
N GLN A 379 -25.80 5.07 -24.49
CA GLN A 379 -24.96 4.31 -25.43
C GLN A 379 -25.18 2.80 -25.25
N THR A 380 -25.21 2.33 -24.01
CA THR A 380 -25.37 0.90 -23.68
C THR A 380 -26.77 0.40 -24.00
N ARG A 381 -27.82 1.19 -23.76
CA ARG A 381 -29.20 0.85 -24.18
C ARG A 381 -29.32 0.76 -25.71
N LYS A 382 -28.64 1.63 -26.46
CA LYS A 382 -28.58 1.55 -27.93
C LYS A 382 -27.95 0.22 -28.37
N ILE A 383 -26.77 -0.14 -27.86
CA ILE A 383 -26.10 -1.43 -28.13
C ILE A 383 -27.03 -2.60 -27.80
N LEU A 384 -27.60 -2.63 -26.59
CA LEU A 384 -28.48 -3.70 -26.12
C LEU A 384 -29.70 -3.88 -27.04
N SER A 385 -30.35 -2.80 -27.46
CA SER A 385 -31.52 -2.85 -28.36
C SER A 385 -31.24 -3.33 -29.79
N VAL A 386 -29.96 -3.40 -30.18
CA VAL A 386 -29.52 -4.08 -31.42
C VAL A 386 -29.24 -5.55 -31.12
N CYS A 387 -28.53 -5.85 -30.03
CA CYS A 387 -28.24 -7.23 -29.63
C CYS A 387 -29.49 -8.08 -29.41
N GLU A 388 -30.53 -7.53 -28.78
CA GLU A 388 -31.77 -8.25 -28.49
C GLU A 388 -32.64 -8.53 -29.74
N LYS A 389 -32.36 -7.85 -30.87
CA LYS A 389 -33.00 -8.14 -32.17
C LYS A 389 -32.34 -9.30 -32.92
N ASN A 390 -31.10 -9.65 -32.57
CA ASN A 390 -30.37 -10.78 -33.16
C ASN A 390 -29.47 -11.43 -32.09
N PRO A 391 -30.03 -12.19 -31.13
CA PRO A 391 -29.30 -12.72 -29.97
C PRO A 391 -28.48 -13.98 -30.31
N VAL A 392 -27.65 -13.88 -31.36
CA VAL A 392 -26.75 -14.92 -31.87
C VAL A 392 -25.30 -14.48 -31.65
N ASP A 393 -24.40 -15.42 -31.38
CA ASP A 393 -22.96 -15.19 -31.37
C ASP A 393 -22.33 -15.77 -32.65
N GLU A 394 -21.61 -14.95 -33.43
CA GLU A 394 -20.99 -15.38 -34.70
C GLU A 394 -19.69 -16.18 -34.49
N GLN A 395 -18.99 -15.98 -33.37
CA GLN A 395 -17.70 -16.64 -33.11
C GLN A 395 -17.64 -17.26 -31.70
N PRO A 396 -17.27 -18.55 -31.56
CA PRO A 396 -17.08 -19.16 -30.25
C PRO A 396 -15.87 -18.55 -29.53
N LEU A 397 -16.03 -18.29 -28.23
CA LEU A 397 -15.00 -17.79 -27.31
C LEU A 397 -14.79 -18.84 -26.20
N ASN A 398 -13.58 -18.96 -25.67
CA ASN A 398 -13.30 -19.74 -24.45
C ASN A 398 -13.76 -18.98 -23.18
N TYR A 399 -15.05 -18.65 -23.12
CA TYR A 399 -15.67 -17.86 -22.05
C TYR A 399 -17.07 -18.38 -21.73
N ASP A 400 -17.24 -18.88 -20.50
CA ASP A 400 -18.54 -19.14 -19.88
C ASP A 400 -18.78 -18.10 -18.78
N GLU A 401 -19.97 -17.49 -18.76
CA GLU A 401 -20.38 -16.50 -17.77
C GLU A 401 -20.99 -17.13 -16.51
N TYR A 402 -21.56 -18.33 -16.64
CA TYR A 402 -22.32 -19.00 -15.58
C TYR A 402 -21.44 -19.93 -14.74
N ASN A 403 -20.31 -20.41 -15.28
CA ASN A 403 -19.34 -21.24 -14.58
C ASN A 403 -18.20 -20.39 -13.98
N PRO A 404 -18.09 -20.27 -12.64
CA PRO A 404 -17.06 -19.42 -12.03
C PRO A 404 -15.63 -19.94 -12.27
N PHE A 405 -14.72 -19.03 -12.61
CA PHE A 405 -13.30 -19.30 -12.83
C PHE A 405 -12.38 -18.37 -12.03
N ASP A 406 -11.21 -18.87 -11.66
CA ASP A 406 -10.03 -18.04 -11.32
C ASP A 406 -9.28 -17.72 -12.63
N ILE A 407 -8.62 -16.56 -12.76
CA ILE A 407 -7.80 -16.24 -13.94
C ILE A 407 -6.34 -16.64 -13.70
N CYS A 408 -5.72 -17.38 -14.65
CA CYS A 408 -4.29 -17.67 -14.60
C CYS A 408 -3.47 -16.39 -14.82
N ALA A 409 -2.78 -15.91 -13.78
CA ALA A 409 -2.01 -14.66 -13.79
C ALA A 409 -0.66 -14.74 -14.54
N ALA A 410 -0.56 -15.60 -15.56
CA ALA A 410 0.58 -15.72 -16.47
C ALA A 410 0.13 -15.88 -17.94
N SER A 411 -0.73 -16.85 -18.23
CA SER A 411 -1.28 -17.11 -19.58
C SER A 411 -2.61 -16.39 -19.87
N TYR A 412 -3.25 -15.80 -18.85
CA TYR A 412 -4.57 -15.18 -18.92
C TYR A 412 -5.66 -16.12 -19.47
N VAL A 413 -5.61 -17.37 -19.05
CA VAL A 413 -6.61 -18.42 -19.36
C VAL A 413 -7.52 -18.63 -18.13
N PRO A 414 -8.84 -18.83 -18.30
CA PRO A 414 -9.76 -19.10 -17.20
C PRO A 414 -9.54 -20.52 -16.66
N ILE A 415 -9.45 -20.62 -15.33
CA ILE A 415 -9.34 -21.86 -14.59
C ILE A 415 -10.70 -22.10 -13.90
N TYR A 416 -11.60 -22.77 -14.62
CA TYR A 416 -12.92 -23.15 -14.11
C TYR A 416 -12.85 -24.05 -12.88
N ARG A 417 -13.86 -23.98 -12.00
CA ARG A 417 -13.95 -24.82 -10.80
C ARG A 417 -13.82 -26.32 -11.13
N GLY A 418 -13.04 -27.03 -10.30
CA GLY A 418 -12.73 -28.45 -10.47
C GLY A 418 -11.40 -28.72 -11.16
N ASN A 419 -10.88 -27.78 -11.96
CA ASN A 419 -9.55 -27.90 -12.56
C ASN A 419 -8.43 -27.73 -11.53
N PRO A 420 -7.29 -28.42 -11.68
CA PRO A 420 -6.15 -28.25 -10.80
C PRO A 420 -5.57 -26.84 -10.96
N LEU A 421 -5.38 -26.15 -9.84
CA LEU A 421 -4.85 -24.79 -9.79
C LEU A 421 -3.79 -24.66 -8.69
N VAL A 422 -2.88 -23.72 -8.86
CA VAL A 422 -1.82 -23.42 -7.92
C VAL A 422 -1.87 -21.95 -7.56
N LYS A 423 -1.80 -21.59 -6.27
CA LYS A 423 -1.88 -20.20 -5.81
C LYS A 423 -0.54 -19.65 -5.32
N CYS A 424 -0.35 -18.35 -5.49
CA CYS A 424 0.70 -17.58 -4.85
C CYS A 424 0.43 -17.50 -3.33
N PRO A 425 1.39 -17.85 -2.45
CA PRO A 425 1.19 -17.87 -1.00
C PRO A 425 0.85 -16.50 -0.40
N LEU A 426 1.47 -15.43 -0.89
CA LEU A 426 1.18 -14.06 -0.44
C LEU A 426 -0.12 -13.49 -1.03
N SER A 427 -0.21 -13.43 -2.37
CA SER A 427 -1.26 -12.66 -3.05
C SER A 427 -2.56 -13.43 -3.32
N GLY A 428 -2.55 -14.76 -3.23
CA GLY A 428 -3.68 -15.60 -3.68
C GLY A 428 -3.92 -15.58 -5.19
N ALA A 429 -3.01 -15.01 -6.00
CA ALA A 429 -3.05 -15.10 -7.47
C ALA A 429 -3.02 -16.56 -7.92
N ALA A 430 -3.94 -16.94 -8.81
CA ALA A 430 -4.05 -18.29 -9.33
C ALA A 430 -3.21 -18.48 -10.59
N TYR A 431 -2.71 -19.69 -10.77
CA TYR A 431 -1.91 -20.14 -11.90
C TYR A 431 -2.27 -21.58 -12.29
N LEU A 432 -2.06 -21.92 -13.55
CA LEU A 432 -2.06 -23.31 -14.02
C LEU A 432 -0.86 -24.06 -13.40
N PRO A 433 -0.95 -25.40 -13.21
CA PRO A 433 0.09 -26.18 -12.53
C PRO A 433 1.48 -26.11 -13.17
N GLU A 434 1.55 -25.84 -14.48
CA GLU A 434 2.78 -25.63 -15.26
C GLU A 434 3.67 -24.48 -14.73
N PHE A 435 3.10 -23.53 -13.99
CA PHE A 435 3.83 -22.42 -13.38
C PHE A 435 4.28 -22.67 -11.94
N LYS A 436 4.04 -23.86 -11.36
CA LYS A 436 4.51 -24.18 -10.00
C LYS A 436 6.04 -24.08 -9.91
N GLY A 437 6.56 -23.51 -8.82
CA GLY A 437 7.99 -23.24 -8.63
C GLY A 437 8.53 -22.02 -9.41
N GLN A 438 7.75 -21.43 -10.33
CA GLN A 438 8.15 -20.18 -10.99
C GLN A 438 7.88 -18.95 -10.10
N LEU A 439 8.50 -17.84 -10.46
CA LEU A 439 8.30 -16.54 -9.83
C LEU A 439 6.96 -15.90 -10.24
N CYS A 440 6.17 -15.51 -9.25
CA CYS A 440 4.83 -14.94 -9.39
C CYS A 440 4.84 -13.61 -10.15
N ARG A 441 4.12 -13.53 -11.27
CA ARG A 441 4.08 -12.35 -12.16
C ARG A 441 3.37 -11.13 -11.55
N VAL A 442 2.53 -11.36 -10.53
CA VAL A 442 1.84 -10.32 -9.75
C VAL A 442 2.79 -9.67 -8.74
N THR A 443 3.37 -10.47 -7.84
CA THR A 443 4.21 -9.97 -6.73
C THR A 443 5.66 -9.72 -7.13
N LYS A 444 6.14 -10.37 -8.20
CA LYS A 444 7.56 -10.48 -8.61
C LYS A 444 8.54 -10.98 -7.53
N ALA A 445 8.06 -11.40 -6.37
CA ALA A 445 8.88 -11.73 -5.21
C ALA A 445 8.69 -13.19 -4.74
N THR A 446 7.48 -13.74 -4.87
CA THR A 446 7.10 -15.05 -4.32
C THR A 446 7.15 -16.19 -5.33
N GLU A 447 7.43 -17.38 -4.84
CA GLU A 447 7.35 -18.64 -5.58
C GLU A 447 5.89 -19.14 -5.67
N ILE A 448 5.48 -19.60 -6.86
CA ILE A 448 4.11 -20.08 -7.11
C ILE A 448 3.94 -21.50 -6.55
N GLY A 449 2.95 -21.70 -5.66
CA GLY A 449 2.65 -23.01 -5.09
C GLY A 449 3.58 -23.48 -3.98
N LYS A 450 4.36 -22.56 -3.39
CA LYS A 450 5.19 -22.82 -2.22
C LYS A 450 4.34 -22.88 -0.95
N GLU A 451 4.58 -23.89 -0.13
CA GLU A 451 4.00 -23.99 1.22
C GLU A 451 4.61 -22.95 2.15
N SER A 452 3.80 -22.35 3.02
CA SER A 452 4.23 -21.28 3.93
C SER A 452 3.30 -21.18 5.14
N LEU A 453 3.77 -20.56 6.22
CA LEU A 453 3.02 -20.43 7.48
C LEU A 453 1.83 -19.45 7.39
N GLY A 454 1.72 -18.71 6.29
CA GLY A 454 0.78 -17.61 6.08
C GLY A 454 1.24 -16.28 6.69
N LEU A 455 0.62 -15.19 6.24
CA LEU A 455 0.91 -13.81 6.68
C LEU A 455 1.01 -13.67 8.21
N ARG A 456 2.09 -13.06 8.70
CA ARG A 456 2.27 -12.67 10.12
C ARG A 456 2.63 -11.19 10.21
N ILE A 457 1.68 -10.40 10.73
CA ILE A 457 1.76 -8.95 10.90
C ILE A 457 1.36 -8.50 12.31
N SER A 458 0.88 -9.40 13.15
CA SER A 458 0.54 -9.15 14.55
C SER A 458 1.21 -10.15 15.48
N MET A 459 1.69 -9.69 16.63
CA MET A 459 2.20 -10.57 17.69
C MET A 459 1.13 -11.53 18.24
N SER A 460 -0.15 -11.20 18.08
CA SER A 460 -1.29 -12.07 18.43
C SER A 460 -1.31 -13.40 17.67
N GLN A 461 -0.61 -13.50 16.53
CA GLN A 461 -0.58 -14.67 15.64
C GLN A 461 0.52 -15.69 15.99
N PHE A 462 1.20 -15.54 17.13
CA PHE A 462 2.26 -16.43 17.64
C PHE A 462 1.92 -17.01 19.02
N ARG A 463 0.63 -17.25 19.28
CA ARG A 463 0.12 -18.01 20.43
C ARG A 463 0.18 -19.51 20.15
#